data_AF-A0A962EUC8-F1
#
_entry.id   AF-A0A962EUC8-F1
#
_cell.length_a   1.000
_cell.length_b   1.000
_cell.length_c   1.000
_cell.angle_alpha   90.00
_cell.angle_beta   90.00
_cell.angle_gamma   90.00
#
_symmetry.space_group_name_H-M   'P 1'
#
loop_
_entity.id
_entity.type
_entity.pdbx_description
1 polymer ?
#
loop_
_entity_poly.entity_id
_entity_poly.type
_entity_poly.pdbx_seq_one_letter_code
_entity_poly.pdbx_strand_id
1 'polypeptide(L)'
;MASNLFPLNTAGTVHHNVLEARLVEAAIQRGEGKLAKSGAFCAETGQHTGRSPNDKFVVRDENTDGAIWWDNSKAMSVEQFDLLLADFIAYAKDKELFVQDLFAGADGTHRLATRVFTELAWHSLFIRHMLRRPNATELAGFEPEFTVVNIPSFRADPQRHGVRSETVIACDFTRRIVLIAGSSYAGETKKSVFSFLNYILPANNVMPMHCSANVGVDGNSAVFFGLSGTGKTTLSADPNRTLLGDDEHGWSENGIFNFEGG
;
A
#
# COMPACT_ATOMS: atom_id res chain seq x y z
N MET A 1 2.00 -19.18 2.62
CA MET A 1 0.64 -18.69 2.33
C MET A 1 0.44 -17.40 3.08
N ALA A 2 -0.06 -16.33 2.46
CA ALA A 2 -0.40 -15.15 3.25
C ALA A 2 -1.37 -15.58 4.34
N SER A 3 -1.06 -15.10 5.52
CA SER A 3 -1.72 -15.51 6.73
C SER A 3 -3.16 -15.00 6.69
N ASN A 4 -4.14 -15.88 6.94
CA ASN A 4 -5.56 -15.55 7.04
C ASN A 4 -5.84 -14.76 8.35
N LEU A 5 -4.93 -13.85 8.72
CA LEU A 5 -4.90 -13.09 9.97
C LEU A 5 -5.99 -12.03 10.02
N PHE A 6 -6.39 -11.52 8.85
CA PHE A 6 -7.50 -10.59 8.71
C PHE A 6 -8.47 -11.11 7.65
N PRO A 7 -9.28 -12.13 7.97
CA PRO A 7 -10.17 -12.78 7.02
C PRO A 7 -11.30 -11.85 6.56
N LEU A 8 -11.90 -12.17 5.40
CA LEU A 8 -13.00 -11.37 4.83
C LEU A 8 -14.24 -11.29 5.74
N ASN A 9 -14.42 -12.25 6.65
CA ASN A 9 -15.52 -12.25 7.61
C ASN A 9 -15.22 -11.50 8.91
N THR A 10 -14.07 -10.82 9.00
CA THR A 10 -13.70 -10.01 10.18
C THR A 10 -14.61 -8.79 10.35
N ALA A 11 -15.12 -8.22 9.25
CA ALA A 11 -15.98 -7.04 9.29
C ALA A 11 -17.45 -7.37 9.11
N GLY A 12 -18.32 -6.53 9.69
CA GLY A 12 -19.76 -6.71 9.65
C GLY A 12 -20.33 -6.63 8.23
N THR A 13 -19.73 -5.80 7.38
CA THR A 13 -20.00 -5.79 5.94
C THR A 13 -18.70 -5.60 5.17
N VAL A 14 -18.55 -6.34 4.07
CA VAL A 14 -17.40 -6.23 3.18
C VAL A 14 -17.86 -6.02 1.74
N HIS A 15 -17.36 -4.97 1.11
CA HIS A 15 -17.55 -4.71 -0.31
C HIS A 15 -16.29 -5.07 -1.09
N HIS A 16 -16.36 -6.12 -1.89
CA HIS A 16 -15.19 -6.68 -2.55
C HIS A 16 -15.06 -6.22 -4.01
N ASN A 17 -13.87 -5.73 -4.37
CA ASN A 17 -13.47 -5.31 -5.71
C ASN A 17 -14.46 -4.32 -6.37
N VAL A 18 -15.00 -3.40 -5.56
CA VAL A 18 -15.91 -2.36 -6.01
C VAL A 18 -15.22 -1.49 -7.06
N LEU A 19 -15.95 -1.19 -8.14
CA LEU A 19 -15.47 -0.36 -9.24
C LEU A 19 -15.48 1.14 -8.89
N GLU A 20 -14.69 1.90 -9.63
CA GLU A 20 -14.36 3.31 -9.40
C GLU A 20 -15.61 4.18 -9.22
N ALA A 21 -16.60 4.08 -10.12
CA ALA A 21 -17.83 4.86 -10.04
C ALA A 21 -18.61 4.61 -8.74
N ARG A 22 -18.70 3.34 -8.32
CA ARG A 22 -19.40 2.93 -7.09
C ARG A 22 -18.63 3.33 -5.83
N LEU A 23 -17.30 3.33 -5.88
CA LEU A 23 -16.46 3.86 -4.80
C LEU A 23 -16.63 5.36 -4.64
N VAL A 24 -16.69 6.12 -5.74
CA VAL A 24 -16.97 7.56 -5.71
C VAL A 24 -18.36 7.84 -5.15
N GLU A 25 -19.40 7.12 -5.60
CA GLU A 25 -20.75 7.23 -5.06
C GLU A 25 -20.79 6.95 -3.54
N ALA A 26 -20.16 5.86 -3.10
CA ALA A 26 -20.08 5.51 -1.68
C ALA A 26 -19.35 6.57 -0.88
N ALA A 27 -18.21 7.08 -1.37
CA ALA A 27 -17.44 8.12 -0.69
C ALA A 27 -18.24 9.43 -0.54
N ILE A 28 -19.02 9.82 -1.56
CA ILE A 28 -19.90 11.00 -1.49
C ILE A 28 -21.03 10.76 -0.48
N GLN A 29 -21.71 9.61 -0.54
CA GLN A 29 -22.81 9.26 0.37
C GLN A 29 -22.38 9.21 1.83
N ARG A 30 -21.14 8.79 2.08
CA ARG A 30 -20.52 8.72 3.41
C ARG A 30 -19.92 10.05 3.87
N GLY A 31 -19.99 11.10 3.05
CA GLY A 31 -19.42 12.42 3.38
C GLY A 31 -17.90 12.42 3.46
N GLU A 32 -17.21 11.49 2.79
CA GLU A 32 -15.75 11.35 2.84
C GLU A 32 -15.02 12.34 1.91
N GLY A 33 -15.76 13.09 1.10
CA GLY A 33 -15.21 14.07 0.17
C GLY A 33 -16.28 14.65 -0.76
N LYS A 34 -15.83 15.31 -1.82
CA LYS A 34 -16.70 16.00 -2.79
C LYS A 34 -16.11 15.96 -4.19
N LEU A 35 -16.96 16.17 -5.19
CA LEU A 35 -16.48 16.36 -6.56
C LEU A 35 -16.02 17.80 -6.77
N ALA A 36 -14.86 17.97 -7.41
CA ALA A 36 -14.43 19.23 -7.98
C ALA A 36 -15.23 19.55 -9.26
N LYS A 37 -15.11 20.79 -9.74
CA LYS A 37 -15.70 21.22 -11.01
C LYS A 37 -15.28 20.35 -12.20
N SER A 38 -14.09 19.77 -12.16
CA SER A 38 -13.58 18.86 -13.19
C SER A 38 -14.17 17.46 -13.16
N GLY A 39 -14.94 17.11 -12.12
CA GLY A 39 -15.40 15.74 -11.86
C GLY A 39 -14.40 14.88 -11.08
N ALA A 40 -13.20 15.40 -10.76
CA ALA A 40 -12.27 14.71 -9.88
C ALA A 40 -12.82 14.64 -8.45
N PHE A 41 -12.65 13.49 -7.78
CA PHE A 41 -12.99 13.36 -6.36
C PHE A 41 -11.90 14.01 -5.49
N CYS A 42 -12.32 14.81 -4.51
CA CYS A 42 -11.45 15.49 -3.56
C CYS A 42 -11.77 15.02 -2.15
N ALA A 43 -10.76 14.49 -1.47
CA ALA A 43 -10.79 14.14 -0.06
C ALA A 43 -9.84 15.06 0.74
N GLU A 44 -10.12 15.21 2.04
CA GLU A 44 -9.21 15.85 2.99
C GLU A 44 -8.65 14.79 3.93
N THR A 45 -7.33 14.81 4.16
CA THR A 45 -6.65 13.80 5.00
C THR A 45 -6.52 14.22 6.46
N GLY A 46 -7.11 15.35 6.83
CA GLY A 46 -7.10 15.89 8.18
C GLY A 46 -5.68 16.27 8.64
N GLN A 47 -5.34 15.87 9.87
CA GLN A 47 -4.07 16.21 10.52
C GLN A 47 -2.83 15.72 9.74
N HIS A 48 -2.92 14.56 9.09
CA HIS A 48 -1.81 13.95 8.37
C HIS A 48 -1.91 14.29 6.88
N THR A 49 -1.20 15.32 6.43
CA THR A 49 -1.11 15.72 5.02
C THR A 49 0.12 15.13 4.32
N GLY A 50 0.78 14.17 4.97
CA GLY A 50 2.01 13.53 4.51
C GLY A 50 2.29 12.28 5.33
N ARG A 51 3.44 11.65 5.06
CA ARG A 51 3.86 10.45 5.79
C ARG A 51 4.11 10.74 7.27
N SER A 52 3.96 9.72 8.09
CA SER A 52 4.33 9.70 9.52
C SER A 52 5.50 8.72 9.79
N PRO A 53 6.74 9.02 9.35
CA PRO A 53 7.89 8.10 9.51
C PRO A 53 8.17 7.72 10.98
N ASN A 54 7.76 8.59 11.90
CA ASN A 54 7.93 8.35 13.33
C ASN A 54 6.95 7.37 13.95
N ASP A 55 5.90 7.02 13.21
CA ASP A 55 4.84 6.10 13.63
C ASP A 55 4.85 4.78 12.86
N LYS A 56 5.88 4.55 12.03
CA LYS A 56 6.10 3.30 11.31
C LYS A 56 7.02 2.36 12.08
N PHE A 57 6.57 1.12 12.24
CA PHE A 57 7.27 0.06 12.97
C PHE A 57 7.34 -1.21 12.11
N VAL A 58 8.42 -1.98 12.26
CA VAL A 58 8.57 -3.31 11.69
C VAL A 58 8.70 -4.29 12.85
N VAL A 59 7.95 -5.39 12.80
CA VAL A 59 8.07 -6.48 13.76
C VAL A 59 9.51 -7.02 13.71
N ARG A 60 10.15 -7.12 14.87
CA ARG A 60 11.50 -7.67 15.02
C ARG A 60 11.39 -9.10 15.53
N ASP A 61 11.56 -10.04 14.62
CA ASP A 61 11.55 -11.48 14.84
C ASP A 61 12.79 -12.14 14.21
N GLU A 62 12.89 -13.47 14.24
CA GLU A 62 14.03 -14.21 13.70
C GLU A 62 14.28 -14.00 12.20
N ASN A 63 13.25 -13.65 11.40
CA ASN A 63 13.36 -13.47 9.95
C ASN A 63 13.71 -12.03 9.55
N THR A 64 13.44 -11.08 10.44
CA THR A 64 13.64 -9.64 10.20
C THR A 64 14.86 -9.08 10.94
N ASP A 65 15.27 -9.70 12.05
CA ASP A 65 16.38 -9.22 12.90
C ASP A 65 17.66 -8.96 12.11
N GLY A 66 18.08 -9.90 11.27
CA GLY A 66 19.28 -9.78 10.43
C GLY A 66 19.07 -9.11 9.07
N ALA A 67 17.82 -8.87 8.67
CA ALA A 67 17.48 -8.38 7.32
C ALA A 67 17.10 -6.89 7.29
N ILE A 68 16.64 -6.33 8.41
CA ILE A 68 16.18 -4.95 8.50
C ILE A 68 17.32 -4.03 8.99
N TRP A 69 17.44 -2.87 8.36
CA TRP A 69 18.33 -1.81 8.83
C TRP A 69 17.69 -1.04 9.99
N TRP A 70 18.00 -1.47 11.21
CA TRP A 70 17.40 -0.96 12.45
C TRP A 70 17.82 0.47 12.82
N ASP A 71 18.96 0.99 12.36
CA ASP A 71 19.31 2.40 12.63
C ASP A 71 18.35 3.38 11.95
N ASN A 72 17.61 2.91 10.93
CA ASN A 72 16.64 3.70 10.17
C ASN A 72 15.20 3.16 10.29
N SER A 73 14.97 2.13 11.10
CA SER A 73 13.67 1.46 11.25
C SER A 73 13.32 1.31 12.73
N LYS A 74 12.05 1.49 13.10
CA LYS A 74 11.62 1.26 14.48
C LYS A 74 11.16 -0.18 14.65
N ALA A 75 11.60 -0.82 15.73
CA ALA A 75 11.19 -2.17 16.07
C ALA A 75 9.87 -2.17 16.85
N MET A 76 9.06 -3.21 16.64
CA MET A 76 7.92 -3.62 17.46
C MET A 76 8.09 -5.11 17.79
N SER A 77 7.65 -5.56 18.96
CA SER A 77 7.69 -6.99 19.31
C SER A 77 6.55 -7.76 18.65
N VAL A 78 6.67 -9.08 18.56
CA VAL A 78 5.60 -9.96 18.05
C VAL A 78 4.34 -9.81 18.90
N GLU A 79 4.49 -9.76 20.23
CA GLU A 79 3.37 -9.65 21.18
C GLU A 79 2.64 -8.31 21.06
N GLN A 80 3.37 -7.21 20.83
CA GLN A 80 2.77 -5.90 20.57
C GLN A 80 1.96 -5.90 19.28
N PHE A 81 2.49 -6.51 18.21
CA PHE A 81 1.77 -6.65 16.96
C PHE A 81 0.53 -7.55 17.12
N ASP A 82 0.66 -8.67 17.81
CA ASP A 82 -0.46 -9.60 18.05
C ASP A 82 -1.60 -8.93 18.81
N LEU A 83 -1.26 -8.13 19.82
CA LEU A 83 -2.24 -7.34 20.56
C LEU A 83 -2.92 -6.29 19.68
N LEU A 84 -2.14 -5.56 18.87
CA LEU A 84 -2.67 -4.57 17.93
C LEU A 84 -3.58 -5.22 16.88
N LEU A 85 -3.17 -6.36 16.31
CA LEU A 85 -3.95 -7.12 15.34
C LEU A 85 -5.27 -7.62 15.95
N ALA A 86 -5.23 -8.17 17.16
CA ALA A 86 -6.43 -8.60 17.86
C ALA A 86 -7.43 -7.45 18.09
N ASP A 87 -6.91 -6.27 18.47
CA ASP A 87 -7.73 -5.07 18.66
C ASP A 87 -8.27 -4.52 17.31
N PHE A 88 -7.50 -4.59 16.22
CA PHE A 88 -7.96 -4.28 14.86
C PHE A 88 -9.11 -5.19 14.43
N ILE A 89 -8.98 -6.50 14.63
CA ILE A 89 -10.01 -7.50 14.31
C ILE A 89 -11.27 -7.22 15.13
N ALA A 90 -11.12 -6.95 16.44
CA ALA A 90 -12.25 -6.63 17.30
C ALA A 90 -12.96 -5.34 16.86
N TYR A 91 -12.19 -4.30 16.53
CA TYR A 91 -12.73 -3.00 16.09
C TYR A 91 -13.46 -3.10 14.74
N ALA A 92 -13.01 -3.98 13.85
CA ALA A 92 -13.59 -4.16 12.53
C ALA A 92 -14.94 -4.89 12.53
N LYS A 93 -15.29 -5.66 13.57
CA LYS A 93 -16.50 -6.52 13.62
C LYS A 93 -17.80 -5.82 13.26
N ASP A 94 -17.96 -4.58 13.69
CA ASP A 94 -19.18 -3.80 13.45
C ASP A 94 -18.99 -2.74 12.34
N LYS A 95 -17.90 -2.84 11.59
CA LYS A 95 -17.56 -1.92 10.51
C LYS A 95 -17.98 -2.45 9.15
N GLU A 96 -18.14 -1.50 8.25
CA GLU A 96 -18.25 -1.72 6.82
C GLU A 96 -16.89 -1.42 6.19
N LEU A 97 -16.28 -2.39 5.53
CA LEU A 97 -14.97 -2.26 4.87
C LEU A 97 -15.08 -2.48 3.37
N PHE A 98 -14.17 -1.87 2.63
CA PHE A 98 -13.93 -2.11 1.21
C PHE A 98 -12.65 -2.93 1.04
N VAL A 99 -12.68 -3.91 0.15
CA VAL A 99 -11.54 -4.78 -0.14
C VAL A 99 -11.19 -4.69 -1.62
N GLN A 100 -9.91 -4.47 -1.92
CA GLN A 100 -9.38 -4.55 -3.29
C GLN A 100 -8.28 -5.61 -3.36
N ASP A 101 -8.46 -6.55 -4.28
CA ASP A 101 -7.45 -7.52 -4.68
C ASP A 101 -6.74 -7.00 -5.93
N LEU A 102 -5.45 -6.70 -5.77
CA LEU A 102 -4.64 -5.97 -6.75
C LEU A 102 -3.25 -6.62 -6.88
N PHE A 103 -2.55 -6.32 -7.97
CA PHE A 103 -1.15 -6.69 -8.15
C PHE A 103 -0.23 -5.48 -8.01
N ALA A 104 0.85 -5.65 -7.26
CA ALA A 104 1.99 -4.74 -7.30
C ALA A 104 3.10 -5.37 -8.15
N GLY A 105 3.49 -4.74 -9.26
CA GLY A 105 4.43 -5.30 -10.24
C GLY A 105 3.78 -5.59 -11.59
N ALA A 106 4.35 -5.03 -12.67
CA ALA A 106 3.94 -5.30 -14.04
C ALA A 106 4.46 -6.64 -14.59
N ASP A 107 5.61 -7.10 -14.09
CA ASP A 107 6.19 -8.38 -14.46
C ASP A 107 5.43 -9.52 -13.77
N GLY A 108 4.80 -10.39 -14.56
CA GLY A 108 4.01 -11.53 -14.05
C GLY A 108 4.81 -12.50 -13.18
N THR A 109 6.14 -12.54 -13.32
CA THR A 109 7.04 -13.41 -12.55
C THR A 109 7.32 -12.88 -11.15
N HIS A 110 7.30 -11.55 -10.98
CA HIS A 110 7.72 -10.87 -9.76
C HIS A 110 6.61 -10.04 -9.12
N ARG A 111 5.41 -10.02 -9.71
CA ARG A 111 4.27 -9.31 -9.14
C ARG A 111 3.84 -9.94 -7.82
N LEU A 112 3.33 -9.08 -6.94
CA LEU A 112 2.84 -9.43 -5.62
C LEU A 112 1.32 -9.34 -5.59
N ALA A 113 0.64 -10.46 -5.33
CA ALA A 113 -0.79 -10.45 -5.05
C ALA A 113 -1.08 -9.76 -3.71
N THR A 114 -1.72 -8.58 -3.76
CA THR A 114 -1.95 -7.73 -2.60
C THR A 114 -3.45 -7.56 -2.33
N ARG A 115 -3.90 -7.94 -1.14
CA ARG A 115 -5.26 -7.64 -0.65
C ARG A 115 -5.25 -6.44 0.28
N VAL A 116 -6.06 -5.45 -0.03
CA VAL A 116 -6.11 -4.19 0.74
C VAL A 116 -7.50 -3.99 1.31
N PHE A 117 -7.60 -3.99 2.64
CA PHE A 117 -8.79 -3.62 3.40
C PHE A 117 -8.74 -2.13 3.74
N THR A 118 -9.85 -1.43 3.52
CA THR A 118 -9.99 0.01 3.76
C THR A 118 -11.33 0.32 4.42
N GLU A 119 -11.34 1.15 5.45
CA GLU A 119 -12.59 1.65 6.05
C GLU A 119 -13.27 2.72 5.18
N LEU A 120 -12.49 3.56 4.52
CA LEU A 120 -12.99 4.65 3.68
C LEU A 120 -13.07 4.20 2.22
N ALA A 121 -14.19 4.53 1.56
CA ALA A 121 -14.39 4.21 0.15
C ALA A 121 -13.34 4.91 -0.73
N TRP A 122 -12.96 6.15 -0.41
CA TRP A 122 -11.95 6.87 -1.19
C TRP A 122 -10.52 6.31 -1.01
N HIS A 123 -10.20 5.68 0.12
CA HIS A 123 -8.94 4.93 0.28
C HIS A 123 -8.91 3.69 -0.63
N SER A 124 -10.05 3.00 -0.74
CA SER A 124 -10.22 1.90 -1.70
C SER A 124 -10.05 2.38 -3.14
N LEU A 125 -10.62 3.54 -3.48
CA LEU A 125 -10.48 4.17 -4.79
C LEU A 125 -9.02 4.51 -5.08
N PHE A 126 -8.33 5.13 -4.12
CA PHE A 126 -6.92 5.49 -4.23
C PHE A 126 -6.08 4.26 -4.55
N ILE A 127 -6.15 3.19 -3.76
CA ILE A 127 -5.27 2.04 -3.97
C ILE A 127 -5.59 1.29 -5.27
N ARG A 128 -6.87 1.28 -5.68
CA ARG A 128 -7.31 0.75 -6.98
C ARG A 128 -6.70 1.52 -8.17
N HIS A 129 -6.47 2.82 -8.03
CA HIS A 129 -5.73 3.60 -9.02
C HIS A 129 -4.23 3.32 -8.99
N MET A 130 -3.65 3.16 -7.80
CA MET A 130 -2.20 3.02 -7.64
C MET A 130 -1.66 1.63 -8.01
N LEU A 131 -2.42 0.55 -7.81
CA LEU A 131 -1.97 -0.81 -8.13
C LEU A 131 -2.66 -1.38 -9.38
N ARG A 132 -2.12 -2.49 -9.90
CA ARG A 132 -2.60 -3.11 -11.13
C ARG A 132 -3.85 -3.94 -10.85
N ARG A 133 -4.89 -3.69 -11.64
CA ARG A 133 -6.20 -4.36 -11.53
C ARG A 133 -6.14 -5.73 -12.21
N PRO A 134 -6.40 -6.84 -11.49
CA PRO A 134 -6.49 -8.16 -12.08
C PRO A 134 -7.71 -8.24 -13.03
N ASN A 135 -7.62 -9.10 -14.04
CA ASN A 135 -8.78 -9.44 -14.87
C ASN A 135 -9.71 -10.45 -14.15
N ALA A 136 -10.89 -10.71 -14.73
CA ALA A 136 -11.90 -11.58 -14.12
C ALA A 136 -11.38 -13.00 -13.81
N THR A 137 -10.56 -13.58 -14.69
CA THR A 137 -9.97 -14.91 -14.50
C THR A 137 -8.94 -14.91 -13.37
N GLU A 138 -8.13 -13.86 -13.28
CA GLU A 138 -7.15 -13.69 -12.20
C GLU A 138 -7.84 -13.47 -10.84
N LEU A 139 -8.97 -12.75 -10.81
CA LEU A 139 -9.77 -12.57 -9.59
C LEU A 139 -10.40 -13.87 -9.09
N ALA A 140 -10.86 -14.74 -9.99
CA ALA A 140 -11.53 -15.99 -9.62
C ALA A 140 -10.63 -16.94 -8.80
N GLY A 141 -9.31 -16.87 -9.01
CA GLY A 141 -8.30 -17.65 -8.29
C GLY A 141 -7.35 -16.79 -7.45
N PHE A 142 -7.76 -15.59 -7.04
CA PHE A 142 -6.87 -14.66 -6.36
C PHE A 142 -6.52 -15.13 -4.95
N GLU A 143 -5.25 -15.49 -4.75
CA GLU A 143 -4.68 -15.78 -3.44
C GLU A 143 -3.76 -14.63 -3.02
N PRO A 144 -4.12 -13.85 -1.98
CA PRO A 144 -3.24 -12.79 -1.52
C PRO A 144 -1.93 -13.38 -1.01
N GLU A 145 -0.83 -12.70 -1.34
CA GLU A 145 0.50 -12.94 -0.79
C GLU A 145 0.87 -11.92 0.28
N PHE A 146 0.23 -10.74 0.24
CA PHE A 146 0.42 -9.64 1.16
C PHE A 146 -0.92 -8.97 1.47
N THR A 147 -1.12 -8.60 2.73
CA THR A 147 -2.35 -7.96 3.21
C THR A 147 -2.04 -6.59 3.81
N VAL A 148 -2.81 -5.57 3.43
CA VAL A 148 -2.77 -4.25 4.09
C VAL A 148 -4.15 -3.95 4.66
N VAL A 149 -4.21 -3.57 5.93
CA VAL A 149 -5.44 -3.20 6.62
C VAL A 149 -5.35 -1.74 7.05
N ASN A 150 -6.15 -0.88 6.43
CA ASN A 150 -6.17 0.56 6.69
C ASN A 150 -7.51 0.99 7.31
N ILE A 151 -7.48 1.26 8.60
CA ILE A 151 -8.64 1.71 9.39
C ILE A 151 -8.24 3.03 10.06
N PRO A 152 -8.31 4.16 9.33
CA PRO A 152 -7.86 5.46 9.82
C PRO A 152 -8.65 5.95 11.03
N SER A 153 -9.85 5.42 11.32
CA SER A 153 -10.59 5.77 12.55
C SER A 153 -10.12 5.02 13.80
N PHE A 154 -9.37 3.92 13.65
CA PHE A 154 -8.74 3.26 14.79
C PHE A 154 -7.69 4.20 15.39
N ARG A 155 -7.63 4.26 16.72
CA ARG A 155 -6.65 5.02 17.48
C ARG A 155 -5.86 4.03 18.32
N ALA A 156 -4.57 3.91 18.03
CA ALA A 156 -3.70 3.07 18.85
C ALA A 156 -3.57 3.65 20.25
N ASP A 157 -3.44 2.80 21.25
CA ASP A 157 -3.12 3.18 22.62
C ASP A 157 -1.60 3.02 22.79
N PRO A 158 -0.84 4.13 22.95
CA PRO A 158 0.61 4.09 23.09
C PRO A 158 1.11 3.16 24.20
N GLN A 159 0.42 3.14 25.34
CA GLN A 159 0.84 2.32 26.48
C GLN A 159 0.52 0.85 26.25
N ARG A 160 -0.68 0.56 25.73
CA ARG A 160 -1.12 -0.82 25.48
C ARG A 160 -0.38 -1.46 24.31
N HIS A 161 -0.25 -0.77 23.20
CA HIS A 161 0.33 -1.30 21.96
C HIS A 161 1.84 -1.08 21.86
N GLY A 162 2.44 -0.32 22.78
CA GLY A 162 3.87 -0.03 22.77
C GLY A 162 4.31 0.83 21.58
N VAL A 163 3.44 1.75 21.14
CA VAL A 163 3.67 2.64 20.00
C VAL A 163 3.88 4.08 20.45
N ARG A 164 4.31 4.94 19.54
CA ARG A 164 4.64 6.35 19.84
C ARG A 164 3.41 7.23 20.03
N SER A 165 2.36 7.01 19.25
CA SER A 165 1.18 7.86 19.20
C SER A 165 -0.07 7.06 18.83
N GLU A 166 -1.23 7.72 18.72
CA GLU A 166 -2.46 7.09 18.23
C GLU A 166 -2.41 6.71 16.74
N THR A 167 -1.40 7.20 16.01
CA THR A 167 -1.06 6.78 14.66
C THR A 167 -0.06 5.65 14.69
N VAL A 168 -0.28 4.63 13.87
CA VAL A 168 0.63 3.50 13.72
C VAL A 168 0.58 2.93 12.31
N ILE A 169 1.75 2.64 11.75
CA ILE A 169 1.95 1.82 10.56
C ILE A 169 2.79 0.63 11.01
N ALA A 170 2.15 -0.46 11.40
CA ALA A 170 2.81 -1.65 11.92
C ALA A 170 2.99 -2.68 10.80
N CYS A 171 4.21 -3.08 10.52
CA CYS A 171 4.56 -4.01 9.45
C CYS A 171 5.06 -5.33 10.02
N ASP A 172 4.37 -6.43 9.74
CA ASP A 172 4.85 -7.78 9.99
C ASP A 172 5.18 -8.44 8.64
N PHE A 173 6.45 -8.36 8.25
CA PHE A 173 6.90 -8.87 6.95
C PHE A 173 7.00 -10.40 6.91
N THR A 174 7.21 -11.05 8.05
CA THR A 174 7.18 -12.51 8.16
C THR A 174 5.79 -13.06 7.87
N ARG A 175 4.77 -12.48 8.51
CA ARG A 175 3.36 -12.87 8.32
C ARG A 175 2.69 -12.15 7.15
N ARG A 176 3.43 -11.27 6.48
CA ARG A 176 3.06 -10.55 5.26
C ARG A 176 1.80 -9.70 5.42
N ILE A 177 1.73 -8.94 6.51
CA ILE A 177 0.60 -8.07 6.82
C ILE A 177 1.08 -6.69 7.32
N VAL A 178 0.33 -5.64 6.96
CA VAL A 178 0.52 -4.28 7.49
C VAL A 178 -0.80 -3.74 8.05
N LEU A 179 -0.72 -3.14 9.24
CA LEU A 179 -1.84 -2.45 9.91
C LEU A 179 -1.58 -0.95 9.92
N ILE A 180 -2.54 -0.16 9.43
CA ILE A 180 -2.49 1.30 9.36
C ILE A 180 -3.66 1.89 10.14
N ALA A 181 -3.34 2.74 11.10
CA ALA A 181 -4.31 3.44 11.94
C ALA A 181 -3.89 4.90 12.22
N GLY A 182 -4.86 5.74 12.60
CA GLY A 182 -4.64 7.13 12.97
C GLY A 182 -4.34 8.11 11.83
N SER A 183 -3.95 7.62 10.64
CA SER A 183 -3.62 8.45 9.49
C SER A 183 -4.58 8.23 8.33
N SER A 184 -5.17 9.33 7.82
CA SER A 184 -5.94 9.31 6.56
C SER A 184 -5.07 9.59 5.33
N TYR A 185 -3.76 9.77 5.48
CA TYR A 185 -2.86 9.98 4.34
C TYR A 185 -2.71 8.69 3.52
N ALA A 186 -3.33 8.66 2.34
CA ALA A 186 -3.40 7.45 1.51
C ALA A 186 -2.03 6.92 1.03
N GLY A 187 -1.02 7.79 1.01
CA GLY A 187 0.35 7.41 0.69
C GLY A 187 0.95 6.39 1.67
N GLU A 188 0.42 6.23 2.89
CA GLU A 188 0.86 5.16 3.79
C GLU A 188 0.55 3.77 3.23
N THR A 189 -0.61 3.58 2.59
CA THR A 189 -0.98 2.30 1.96
C THR A 189 -0.05 2.00 0.78
N LYS A 190 0.14 2.95 -0.14
CA LYS A 190 1.08 2.82 -1.28
C LYS A 190 2.49 2.47 -0.78
N LYS A 191 3.03 3.26 0.13
CA LYS A 191 4.42 3.07 0.61
C LYS A 191 4.60 1.84 1.49
N SER A 192 3.54 1.29 2.07
CA SER A 192 3.59 0.00 2.78
C SER A 192 3.81 -1.16 1.79
N VAL A 193 3.09 -1.17 0.67
CA VAL A 193 3.32 -2.14 -0.43
C VAL A 193 4.73 -1.99 -0.98
N PHE A 194 5.16 -0.76 -1.27
CA PHE A 194 6.52 -0.49 -1.73
C PHE A 194 7.58 -0.99 -0.74
N SER A 195 7.38 -0.79 0.55
CA SER A 195 8.33 -1.23 1.58
C SER A 195 8.46 -2.75 1.63
N PHE A 196 7.36 -3.46 1.45
CA PHE A 196 7.39 -4.92 1.39
C PHE A 196 8.07 -5.43 0.12
N LEU A 197 7.84 -4.78 -1.04
CA LEU A 197 8.60 -5.07 -2.27
C LEU A 197 10.10 -4.82 -2.10
N ASN A 198 10.49 -3.74 -1.41
CA ASN A 198 11.89 -3.46 -1.08
C ASN A 198 12.51 -4.56 -0.19
N TYR A 199 11.70 -5.24 0.62
CA TYR A 199 12.15 -6.33 1.48
C TYR A 199 12.28 -7.66 0.71
N ILE A 200 11.29 -8.05 -0.09
CA ILE A 200 11.24 -9.39 -0.70
C ILE A 200 11.99 -9.51 -2.03
N LEU A 201 12.04 -8.44 -2.84
CA LEU A 201 12.58 -8.52 -4.21
C LEU A 201 14.11 -8.71 -4.28
N PRO A 202 14.93 -8.12 -3.39
CA PRO A 202 16.37 -8.35 -3.42
C PRO A 202 16.77 -9.82 -3.31
N ALA A 203 16.04 -10.62 -2.51
CA ALA A 203 16.27 -12.06 -2.39
C ALA A 203 15.99 -12.84 -3.69
N ASN A 204 15.23 -12.24 -4.61
CA ASN A 204 14.91 -12.78 -5.93
C ASN A 204 15.76 -12.15 -7.05
N ASN A 205 16.89 -11.52 -6.69
CA ASN A 205 17.80 -10.84 -7.63
C ASN A 205 17.10 -9.74 -8.46
N VAL A 206 16.09 -9.10 -7.90
CA VAL A 206 15.42 -7.93 -8.47
C VAL A 206 15.80 -6.70 -7.65
N MET A 207 16.30 -5.64 -8.30
CA MET A 207 16.64 -4.39 -7.64
C MET A 207 15.39 -3.48 -7.56
N PRO A 208 14.79 -3.29 -6.38
CA PRO A 208 13.72 -2.30 -6.20
C PRO A 208 14.31 -0.89 -6.22
N MET A 209 13.60 0.04 -6.87
CA MET A 209 14.06 1.40 -7.12
C MET A 209 12.94 2.40 -6.82
N HIS A 210 13.30 3.48 -6.13
CA HIS A 210 12.45 4.65 -5.95
C HIS A 210 12.83 5.70 -7.00
N CYS A 211 12.28 5.55 -8.19
CA CYS A 211 12.63 6.31 -9.38
C CYS A 211 11.43 6.44 -10.33
N SER A 212 11.47 7.40 -11.23
CA SER A 212 10.65 7.35 -12.44
C SER A 212 11.43 6.65 -13.55
N ALA A 213 10.73 6.06 -14.52
CA ALA A 213 11.36 5.49 -15.70
C ALA A 213 10.52 5.74 -16.97
N ASN A 214 11.19 5.91 -18.10
CA ASN A 214 10.57 6.03 -19.42
C ASN A 214 11.43 5.33 -20.49
N VAL A 215 10.82 5.05 -21.64
CA VAL A 215 11.46 4.36 -22.77
C VAL A 215 11.30 5.14 -24.07
N GLY A 216 12.38 5.23 -24.84
CA GLY A 216 12.37 5.85 -26.17
C GLY A 216 11.78 4.92 -27.23
N VAL A 217 11.48 5.47 -28.41
CA VAL A 217 11.01 4.69 -29.57
C VAL A 217 12.03 3.66 -30.06
N ASP A 218 13.30 3.85 -29.71
CA ASP A 218 14.44 2.97 -29.98
C ASP A 218 14.60 1.85 -28.92
N GLY A 219 13.73 1.79 -27.91
CA GLY A 219 13.79 0.83 -26.81
C GLY A 219 14.75 1.20 -25.69
N ASN A 220 15.48 2.32 -25.80
CA ASN A 220 16.42 2.75 -24.75
C ASN A 220 15.67 3.28 -23.55
N SER A 221 15.86 2.65 -22.39
CA SER A 221 15.24 3.04 -21.12
C SER A 221 16.08 4.07 -20.38
N ALA A 222 15.43 4.99 -19.67
CA ALA A 222 16.05 5.92 -18.75
C ALA A 222 15.40 5.83 -17.37
N VAL A 223 16.21 5.93 -16.33
CA VAL A 223 15.80 5.89 -14.92
C VAL A 223 16.22 7.19 -14.25
N PHE A 224 15.32 7.80 -13.50
CA PHE A 224 15.55 9.08 -12.85
C PHE A 224 15.37 8.90 -11.34
N PHE A 225 16.46 8.96 -10.59
CA PHE A 225 16.42 9.00 -9.13
C PHE A 225 16.30 10.43 -8.62
N GLY A 226 15.55 10.63 -7.56
CA GLY A 226 15.39 11.95 -6.95
C GLY A 226 14.34 11.96 -5.85
N LEU A 227 14.55 12.84 -4.86
CA LEU A 227 13.60 13.05 -3.78
C LEU A 227 12.34 13.80 -4.29
N SER A 228 11.34 13.94 -3.43
CA SER A 228 10.16 14.74 -3.76
C SER A 228 10.57 16.19 -4.07
N GLY A 229 10.05 16.75 -5.16
CA GLY A 229 10.35 18.12 -5.60
C GLY A 229 11.63 18.29 -6.43
N THR A 230 12.41 17.23 -6.71
CA THR A 230 13.65 17.34 -7.51
C THR A 230 13.45 17.17 -9.02
N GLY A 231 12.21 17.21 -9.50
CA GLY A 231 11.89 17.15 -10.93
C GLY A 231 11.74 15.77 -11.57
N LYS A 232 11.78 14.65 -10.82
CA LYS A 232 11.57 13.29 -11.38
C LYS A 232 10.37 13.21 -12.33
N THR A 233 9.19 13.53 -11.81
CA THR A 233 7.92 13.41 -12.54
C THR A 233 7.87 14.34 -13.76
N THR A 234 8.45 15.55 -13.64
CA THR A 234 8.49 16.51 -14.75
C THR A 234 9.45 16.05 -15.85
N LEU A 235 10.61 15.51 -15.49
CA LEU A 235 11.63 15.06 -16.44
C LEU A 235 11.28 13.70 -17.08
N SER A 236 10.53 12.85 -16.37
CA SER A 236 10.10 11.56 -16.91
C SER A 236 8.94 11.67 -17.90
N ALA A 237 8.11 12.72 -17.78
CA ALA A 237 6.98 13.02 -18.67
C ALA A 237 7.42 13.75 -19.96
N ASP A 238 8.42 13.20 -20.65
CA ASP A 238 8.86 13.69 -21.97
C ASP A 238 7.87 13.23 -23.06
N PRO A 239 7.29 14.14 -23.87
CA PRO A 239 6.33 13.77 -24.92
C PRO A 239 6.90 12.85 -26.01
N ASN A 240 8.23 12.74 -26.14
CA ASN A 240 8.89 11.87 -27.11
C ASN A 240 9.21 10.47 -26.54
N ARG A 241 8.83 10.20 -25.28
CA ARG A 241 9.16 8.95 -24.57
C ARG A 241 7.90 8.39 -23.92
N THR A 242 7.79 7.06 -23.89
CA THR A 242 6.68 6.39 -23.20
C THR A 242 7.02 6.26 -21.73
N LEU A 243 6.18 6.83 -20.86
CA LEU A 243 6.32 6.70 -19.41
C LEU A 243 6.05 5.25 -18.99
N LEU A 244 6.99 4.65 -18.24
CA LEU A 244 6.81 3.33 -17.63
C LEU A 244 6.15 3.45 -16.26
N GLY A 245 6.55 4.46 -15.48
CA GLY A 245 6.01 4.83 -14.17
C GLY A 245 6.76 6.02 -13.58
N ASP A 246 6.22 6.68 -12.57
CA ASP A 246 6.76 7.93 -12.02
C ASP A 246 7.50 7.79 -10.68
N ASP A 247 7.39 6.66 -9.98
CA ASP A 247 7.88 6.57 -8.61
C ASP A 247 8.51 5.23 -8.19
N GLU A 248 7.96 4.07 -8.60
CA GLU A 248 8.40 2.77 -8.06
C GLU A 248 8.61 1.70 -9.14
N HIS A 249 9.84 1.19 -9.27
CA HIS A 249 10.20 0.18 -10.28
C HIS A 249 11.03 -0.96 -9.70
N GLY A 250 10.98 -2.12 -10.36
CA GLY A 250 11.93 -3.21 -10.20
C GLY A 250 12.81 -3.33 -11.43
N TRP A 251 14.07 -3.72 -11.23
CA TRP A 251 14.97 -4.10 -12.31
C TRP A 251 15.38 -5.56 -12.13
N SER A 252 14.89 -6.42 -13.02
CA SER A 252 15.21 -7.85 -13.09
C SER A 252 16.14 -8.15 -14.29
N GLU A 253 16.47 -9.42 -14.49
CA GLU A 253 17.17 -9.88 -15.70
C GLU A 253 16.42 -9.59 -17.02
N ASN A 254 15.10 -9.43 -16.94
CA ASN A 254 14.23 -9.14 -18.09
C ASN A 254 14.04 -7.63 -18.35
N GLY A 255 14.58 -6.77 -17.49
CA GLY A 255 14.53 -5.32 -17.62
C GLY A 255 13.79 -4.61 -16.49
N ILE A 256 13.30 -3.40 -16.78
CA ILE A 256 12.65 -2.52 -15.81
C ILE A 256 11.13 -2.69 -15.89
N PHE A 257 10.48 -2.84 -14.74
CA PHE A 257 9.02 -2.94 -14.65
C PHE A 257 8.48 -2.05 -13.53
N ASN A 258 7.31 -1.45 -13.78
CA ASN A 258 6.63 -0.59 -12.81
C ASN A 258 5.93 -1.44 -11.75
N PHE A 259 6.07 -1.09 -10.47
CA PHE A 259 5.31 -1.72 -9.39
C PHE A 259 3.83 -1.29 -9.37
N GLU A 260 3.53 -0.14 -9.95
CA GLU A 260 2.24 0.54 -9.86
C GLU A 260 1.42 0.36 -11.15
N GLY A 261 0.14 0.73 -11.06
CA GLY A 261 -0.84 0.72 -12.15
C GLY A 261 -1.42 2.11 -12.48
N GLY A 262 -0.97 3.16 -11.80
CA GLY A 262 -1.40 4.54 -11.98
C GLY A 262 -0.27 5.54 -11.91
#